data_AF-A0A765X9G0-F1
#
_entry.id   AF-A0A765X9G0-F1
#
_cell.length_a   1.000
_cell.length_b   1.000
_cell.length_c   1.000
_cell.angle_alpha   90.00
_cell.angle_beta   90.00
_cell.angle_gamma   90.00
#
_symmetry.space_group_name_H-M   'P 1'
#
loop_
_entity.id
_entity.type
_entity.pdbx_description
1 polymer ?
#
loop_
_entity_poly.entity_id
_entity_poly.type
_entity_poly.pdbx_seq_one_letter_code
_entity_poly.pdbx_strand_id
1 'polypeptide(L)' 'SSIDFVIPHAVLEKELEPQERITFIYETISWEHTLAGTNAMSKWQDRIQ' A
#
# COMPACT_ATOMS: atom_id res chain seq x y z
N SER A 1 -10.02 -4.99 5.55
CA SER A 1 -8.54 -5.04 5.61
C SER A 1 -8.11 -6.48 5.75
N SER A 2 -6.85 -6.80 5.42
CA SER A 2 -6.27 -8.14 5.54
C SER A 2 -4.78 -8.05 5.83
N ILE A 3 -4.23 -9.14 6.39
CA ILE A 3 -2.81 -9.31 6.67
C ILE A 3 -2.39 -10.66 6.09
N ASP A 4 -1.38 -10.66 5.23
CA ASP A 4 -0.81 -11.85 4.61
C ASP A 4 0.68 -11.95 4.93
N PHE A 5 1.20 -13.18 4.99
CA PHE A 5 2.64 -13.41 5.08
C PHE A 5 3.16 -13.99 3.76
N VAL A 6 4.16 -13.35 3.18
CA VAL A 6 4.77 -13.76 1.91
C VAL A 6 6.13 -14.37 2.23
N ILE A 7 6.23 -15.69 2.05
CA ILE A 7 7.47 -16.45 2.26
C ILE A 7 8.10 -16.74 0.90
N PRO A 8 9.31 -16.24 0.63
CA PRO A 8 10.01 -16.51 -0.63
C PRO A 8 10.44 -17.97 -0.72
N HIS A 9 10.55 -18.48 -1.94
CA HIS A 9 11.03 -19.84 -2.15
C HIS A 9 12.53 -19.93 -1.82
N ALA A 10 12.87 -20.68 -0.78
CA ALA A 10 14.21 -20.70 -0.17
C ALA A 10 15.40 -20.93 -1.13
N VAL A 11 15.19 -21.61 -2.27
CA VAL A 11 16.26 -21.86 -3.26
C VAL A 11 16.27 -20.85 -4.40
N LEU A 12 15.09 -20.42 -4.85
CA LEU A 12 14.95 -19.60 -6.06
C LEU A 12 15.05 -18.10 -5.72
N GLU A 13 14.69 -17.75 -4.49
CA GLU A 13 14.56 -16.40 -3.98
C GLU A 13 15.31 -16.25 -2.66
N LYS A 14 16.46 -16.93 -2.54
CA LYS A 14 17.24 -17.05 -1.30
C LYS A 14 17.74 -15.72 -0.71
N GLU A 15 17.81 -14.67 -1.53
CA GLU A 15 18.25 -13.33 -1.11
C GLU A 15 17.07 -12.48 -0.60
N LEU A 16 15.84 -12.97 -0.72
CA LEU A 16 14.66 -12.28 -0.22
C LEU A 16 14.34 -12.74 1.19
N GLU A 17 13.99 -11.78 2.04
CA GLU A 17 13.46 -12.04 3.37
C GLU A 17 11.93 -12.20 3.33
N PRO A 18 11.34 -12.96 4.27
CA PRO A 18 9.89 -13.00 4.44
C PRO A 18 9.31 -11.61 4.72
N GLN A 19 8.13 -11.34 4.15
CA GLN A 19 7.48 -10.03 4.29
C GLN A 19 6.04 -10.17 4.80
N GLU A 20 5.66 -9.24 5.67
CA GLU A 20 4.26 -9.03 6.05
C GLU A 20 3.61 -8.04 5.08
N ARG A 21 2.49 -8.43 4.50
CA ARG A 21 1.72 -7.58 3.60
C ARG A 21 0.41 -7.21 4.25
N ILE A 22 0.25 -5.91 4.52
CA ILE A 22 -0.95 -5.36 5.17
C ILE A 22 -1.75 -4.57 4.14
N THR A 23 -3.04 -4.87 4.06
CA THR A 23 -3.97 -4.18 3.14
C THR A 23 -4.99 -3.36 3.92
N PHE A 24 -5.07 -2.07 3.60
CA PHE A 24 -6.02 -1.13 4.18
C PHE A 24 -7.15 -0.82 3.21
N ILE A 25 -8.37 -0.74 3.75
CA ILE A 25 -9.51 -0.12 3.07
C ILE A 25 -9.75 1.19 3.81
N TYR A 26 -9.82 2.29 3.07
CA TYR A 26 -9.95 3.63 3.62
C TYR A 26 -11.04 4.41 2.89
N GLU A 27 -11.75 5.26 3.62
CA GLU A 27 -12.72 6.17 3.02
C GLU A 27 -12.03 7.33 2.30
N THR A 28 -10.93 7.82 2.87
CA THR A 28 -10.21 9.01 2.41
C THR A 28 -8.71 8.75 2.42
N ILE A 29 -8.01 9.21 1.38
CA ILE A 29 -6.55 9.20 1.30
C ILE A 29 -6.04 10.54 0.78
N SER A 30 -4.93 11.00 1.34
CA SER A 30 -4.21 12.19 0.92
C SER A 30 -2.75 11.85 0.65
N TRP A 31 -2.20 12.37 -0.44
CA TRP A 31 -0.79 12.27 -0.79
C TRP A 31 -0.17 13.66 -0.78
N GLU A 32 1.04 13.75 -0.24
CA GLU A 32 1.82 14.97 -0.18
C GLU A 32 3.23 14.70 -0.70
N HIS A 33 3.67 15.50 -1.67
CA HIS A 33 5.04 15.49 -2.14
C HIS A 33 5.79 16.67 -1.51
N THR A 34 6.43 16.41 -0.37
CA THR A 34 7.06 17.43 0.47
C THR A 34 8.16 18.23 -0.23
N LEU A 35 8.89 17.63 -1.18
CA LEU A 35 9.98 18.30 -1.90
C LEU A 35 9.50 19.24 -3.01
N ALA A 36 8.40 18.93 -3.70
CA ALA A 36 7.85 19.82 -4.73
C ALA A 36 6.65 20.66 -4.27
N GLY A 37 6.16 20.45 -3.05
CA GLY A 37 5.07 21.21 -2.46
C GLY A 37 3.68 20.93 -3.05
N THR A 38 3.50 19.83 -3.78
CA THR A 38 2.21 19.44 -4.35
C THR A 38 1.50 18.41 -3.48
N ASN A 39 0.16 18.40 -3.51
CA ASN A 39 -0.65 17.41 -2.82
C ASN A 39 -1.88 17.02 -3.65
N ALA A 40 -2.45 15.87 -3.32
CA ALA A 40 -3.69 15.38 -3.91
C ALA A 40 -4.50 14.61 -2.85
N MET A 41 -5.82 14.63 -2.97
CA MET A 41 -6.73 13.95 -2.06
C MET A 41 -7.78 13.17 -2.85
N SER A 42 -8.19 12.03 -2.32
CA SER A 42 -9.27 11.23 -2.89
C SER A 42 -10.16 10.65 -1.80
N LYS A 43 -11.48 10.82 -1.95
CA LYS A 43 -12.49 10.19 -1.11
C LYS A 43 -13.23 9.14 -1.92
N TRP A 44 -13.59 8.03 -1.29
CA TRP A 44 -14.35 6.96 -1.92
C TRP A 44 -15.69 7.45 -2.45
N GLN A 45 -16.40 8.28 -1.67
CA GLN A 45 -17.71 8.82 -2.01
C GLN A 45 -17.70 9.62 -3.32
N ASP A 46 -16.60 10.33 -3.60
CA ASP A 46 -16.46 11.15 -4.81
C ASP A 46 -16.35 10.29 -6.09
N ARG A 47 -16.13 8.97 -5.97
CA ARG A 47 -16.03 8.03 -7.10
C ARG A 47 -17.36 7.41 -7.51
N ILE A 48 -18.39 7.49 -6.67
CA ILE A 48 -19.71 6.91 -6.93
C ILE A 48 -20.55 7.99 -7.61
N GLN A 49 -20.57 8.03 -8.95
CA GLN A 49 -21.49 8.87 -9.74
C GLN A 49 -22.78 8.13 -10.08
#